data_AF-A0AAD7EIC1-F1
#
_entry.id   AF-A0AAD7EIC1-F1
#
_cell.length_a   1.000
_cell.length_b   1.000
_cell.length_c   1.000
_cell.angle_alpha   90.00
_cell.angle_beta   90.00
_cell.angle_gamma   90.00
#
_symmetry.space_group_name_H-M   'P 1'
#
loop_
_entity.id
_entity.type
_entity.pdbx_description
1 polymer ?
#
loop_
_entity_poly.entity_id
_entity_poly.type
_entity_poly.pdbx_seq_one_letter_code
_entity_poly.pdbx_strand_id
1 'polypeptide(L)'
;MFSLPAAITVLAVAGLASASSAGTPTDRRLNPAPADMAHTTPRGYIHARSAPATNARRFSQGLPPLAPRHHRVGVAARTASSPVPPTTQTCNIAVQSYDQTFGYLSATWNGFGEYGQFQAGQAGSLEVTFSYTPDSSSQLNFVATNSPSPTYPYFGAISGFASVSDDFCPGSYNYAYLGGTTSTPAGSPPWINTDGTAPATHIVYANDSNQALALTGSVTTFQDTFGAAYPEVTFTCVPPPSIAVDVSATVE
;
A
#
# COMPACT_ATOMS: atom_id res chain seq x y z
N MET A 1 5.94 28.13 -15.84
CA MET A 1 6.12 26.78 -15.28
C MET A 1 4.75 26.24 -14.93
N PHE A 2 4.20 25.35 -15.74
CA PHE A 2 2.93 24.68 -15.45
C PHE A 2 3.26 23.35 -14.79
N SER A 3 3.09 23.27 -13.47
CA SER A 3 3.12 21.99 -12.75
C SER A 3 1.75 21.35 -12.92
N LEU A 4 1.64 20.31 -13.74
CA LEU A 4 0.42 19.51 -13.83
C LEU A 4 0.28 18.71 -12.52
N PRO A 5 -0.86 18.74 -11.83
CA PRO A 5 -1.09 17.83 -10.72
C PRO A 5 -1.12 16.40 -11.29
N ALA A 6 -0.10 15.61 -10.98
CA ALA A 6 -0.12 14.18 -11.26
C ALA A 6 -1.16 13.54 -10.34
N ALA A 7 -2.35 13.29 -10.86
CA ALA A 7 -3.33 12.43 -10.19
C ALA A 7 -2.74 11.01 -10.18
N ILE A 8 -2.14 10.61 -9.05
CA ILE A 8 -1.68 9.24 -8.86
C ILE A 8 -2.89 8.42 -8.44
N THR A 9 -3.43 7.62 -9.35
CA THR A 9 -4.36 6.55 -9.00
C THR A 9 -3.56 5.47 -8.26
N VAL A 10 -3.68 5.43 -6.94
CA VAL A 10 -3.05 4.40 -6.11
C VAL A 10 -3.81 3.09 -6.31
N LEU A 11 -3.21 2.15 -7.04
CA LEU A 11 -3.70 0.78 -7.12
C LEU A 11 -3.28 0.05 -5.84
N ALA A 12 -4.23 -0.19 -4.92
CA ALA A 12 -3.95 -0.89 -3.69
C ALA A 12 -3.73 -2.39 -3.96
N VAL A 13 -2.53 -2.90 -3.65
CA VAL A 13 -2.24 -4.34 -3.66
C VAL A 13 -2.44 -4.88 -2.25
N ALA A 14 -3.58 -5.51 -1.98
CA ALA A 14 -3.83 -6.20 -0.71
C ALA A 14 -3.27 -7.63 -0.78
N GLY A 15 -2.27 -7.94 0.05
CA GLY A 15 -1.82 -9.32 0.27
C GLY A 15 -2.32 -9.79 1.63
N LEU A 16 -3.24 -10.76 1.66
CA LEU A 16 -3.93 -11.17 2.89
C LEU A 16 -3.64 -12.62 3.30
N ALA A 17 -3.62 -12.84 4.61
CA ALA A 17 -3.66 -14.14 5.27
C ALA A 17 -5.03 -14.27 5.95
N SER A 18 -5.86 -15.22 5.50
CA SER A 18 -7.27 -15.34 5.92
C SER A 18 -7.45 -16.26 7.13
N ALA A 19 -8.34 -15.91 8.04
CA ALA A 19 -8.97 -16.80 9.02
C ALA A 19 -10.47 -16.55 9.02
N SER A 20 -11.29 -17.58 8.83
CA SER A 20 -12.75 -17.48 8.64
C SER A 20 -13.51 -18.17 9.76
N SER A 21 -14.47 -17.49 10.39
CA SER A 21 -15.58 -18.10 11.14
C SER A 21 -16.90 -17.39 10.79
N ALA A 22 -17.93 -18.18 10.48
CA ALA A 22 -19.25 -17.69 10.07
C ALA A 22 -20.20 -17.61 11.27
N GLY A 23 -20.76 -16.42 11.54
CA GLY A 23 -21.77 -16.17 12.57
C GLY A 23 -22.95 -15.35 12.05
N THR A 24 -24.12 -15.58 12.66
CA THR A 24 -25.45 -15.01 12.36
C THR A 24 -25.48 -13.46 12.45
N PRO A 25 -26.24 -12.74 11.59
CA PRO A 25 -26.19 -11.26 11.51
C PRO A 25 -26.97 -10.58 12.64
N THR A 26 -26.29 -10.35 13.76
CA THR A 26 -26.61 -9.28 14.72
C THR A 26 -25.74 -8.06 14.38
N ASP A 27 -26.29 -6.84 14.43
CA ASP A 27 -25.59 -5.53 14.39
C ASP A 27 -24.13 -5.60 13.92
N ARG A 28 -23.92 -5.57 12.59
CA ARG A 28 -22.59 -5.73 11.99
C ARG A 28 -21.79 -4.45 12.17
N ARG A 29 -20.99 -4.43 13.24
CA ARG A 29 -20.02 -3.35 13.48
C ARG A 29 -18.85 -3.47 12.51
N LEU A 30 -18.36 -2.32 12.07
CA LEU A 30 -17.21 -2.21 11.19
C LEU A 30 -15.90 -2.67 11.88
N ASN A 31 -15.79 -2.48 13.19
CA ASN A 31 -14.68 -2.99 14.01
C ASN A 31 -15.19 -3.80 15.20
N PRO A 32 -14.41 -4.80 15.67
CA PRO A 32 -14.71 -5.50 16.91
C PRO A 32 -14.53 -4.57 18.11
N ALA A 33 -15.04 -4.97 19.27
CA ALA A 33 -14.69 -4.24 20.49
C ALA A 33 -13.18 -4.39 20.75
N PRO A 34 -12.47 -3.36 21.24
CA PRO A 34 -11.03 -3.45 21.49
C PRO A 34 -10.60 -4.62 22.40
N ALA A 35 -11.50 -5.11 23.26
CA ALA A 35 -11.25 -6.26 24.13
C ALA A 35 -11.14 -7.61 23.39
N ASP A 36 -11.62 -7.69 22.15
CA ASP A 36 -11.67 -8.93 21.36
C ASP A 36 -10.43 -9.12 20.47
N MET A 37 -9.49 -8.17 20.46
CA MET A 37 -8.29 -8.24 19.62
C MET A 37 -7.22 -9.17 20.21
N ALA A 38 -6.96 -10.30 19.53
CA ALA A 38 -5.84 -11.17 19.84
C ALA A 38 -4.56 -10.71 19.12
N HIS A 39 -3.44 -10.63 19.85
CA HIS A 39 -2.14 -10.29 19.28
C HIS A 39 -1.61 -11.46 18.42
N THR A 40 -1.53 -11.29 17.10
CA THR A 40 -0.99 -12.32 16.22
C THR A 40 0.53 -12.30 16.23
N THR A 41 1.15 -13.42 16.56
CA THR A 41 2.59 -13.63 16.37
C THR A 41 2.92 -13.81 14.88
N PRO A 42 3.97 -13.16 14.35
CA PRO A 42 4.36 -13.29 12.94
C PRO A 42 4.62 -14.75 12.54
N ARG A 43 4.03 -15.19 11.44
CA ARG A 43 4.27 -16.53 10.87
C ARG A 43 5.70 -16.63 10.34
N GLY A 44 6.37 -17.75 10.67
CA GLY A 44 7.78 -17.99 10.37
C GLY A 44 8.16 -17.90 8.89
N TYR A 45 9.35 -17.35 8.65
CA TYR A 45 9.96 -17.13 7.35
C TYR A 45 10.10 -18.41 6.52
N ILE A 46 9.69 -18.35 5.25
CA ILE A 46 9.97 -19.40 4.27
C ILE A 46 11.46 -19.31 3.88
N HIS A 47 12.19 -20.42 4.00
CA HIS A 47 13.59 -20.48 3.60
C HIS A 47 13.76 -20.26 2.09
N ALA A 48 14.56 -19.27 1.71
CA ALA A 48 14.90 -18.99 0.32
C ALA A 48 15.63 -20.19 -0.31
N ARG A 49 15.17 -20.64 -1.48
CA ARG A 49 15.89 -21.61 -2.30
C ARG A 49 17.23 -21.00 -2.74
N SER A 50 18.31 -21.76 -2.59
CA SER A 50 19.65 -21.38 -3.06
C SER A 50 19.63 -21.09 -4.56
N ALA A 51 19.90 -19.84 -4.95
CA ALA A 51 20.02 -19.45 -6.34
C ALA A 51 21.16 -20.24 -7.04
N PRO A 52 21.05 -20.53 -8.34
CA PRO A 52 22.11 -21.17 -9.12
C PRO A 52 23.42 -20.39 -9.03
N ALA A 53 24.52 -21.08 -8.74
CA ALA A 53 25.83 -20.43 -8.60
C ALA A 53 26.31 -19.89 -9.97
N THR A 54 26.56 -18.59 -10.04
CA THR A 54 27.17 -17.93 -11.20
C THR A 54 28.66 -18.27 -11.30
N ASN A 55 29.26 -18.09 -12.49
CA ASN A 55 30.70 -18.30 -12.68
C ASN A 55 31.55 -17.41 -11.76
N ALA A 56 31.11 -16.18 -11.47
CA ALA A 56 31.78 -15.28 -10.52
C ALA A 56 31.85 -15.87 -9.11
N ARG A 57 30.72 -16.42 -8.61
CA ARG A 57 30.68 -17.06 -7.29
C ARG A 57 31.53 -18.34 -7.25
N ARG A 58 31.60 -19.09 -8.35
CA ARG A 58 32.46 -20.28 -8.46
C ARG A 58 33.94 -19.91 -8.40
N PHE A 59 34.36 -18.84 -9.08
CA PHE A 59 35.74 -18.36 -9.00
C PHE A 59 36.13 -17.91 -7.58
N SER A 60 35.26 -17.18 -6.88
CA SER A 60 35.52 -16.80 -5.48
C SER A 60 35.66 -18.00 -4.54
N GLN A 61 35.14 -19.16 -4.93
CA GLN A 61 35.22 -20.42 -4.19
C GLN A 61 36.35 -21.34 -4.70
N GLY A 62 37.18 -20.89 -5.65
CA GLY A 62 38.23 -21.70 -6.26
C GLY A 62 37.71 -22.85 -7.14
N LEU A 63 36.43 -22.81 -7.52
CA LEU A 63 35.81 -23.81 -8.38
C LEU A 63 35.99 -23.43 -9.86
N PRO A 64 36.17 -24.41 -10.76
CA PRO A 64 36.28 -24.15 -12.19
C PRO A 64 34.97 -23.58 -12.77
N PRO A 65 35.06 -22.75 -13.83
CA PRO A 65 33.89 -22.15 -14.46
C PRO A 65 32.98 -23.22 -15.08
N LEU A 66 31.67 -22.96 -15.13
CA LEU A 66 30.73 -23.81 -15.84
C LEU A 66 30.96 -23.72 -17.34
N ALA A 67 30.87 -24.85 -18.04
CA ALA A 67 31.07 -24.93 -19.48
C ALA A 67 30.01 -24.10 -20.25
N PRO A 68 30.39 -23.39 -21.32
CA PRO A 68 29.43 -22.67 -22.16
C PRO A 68 28.41 -23.63 -22.77
N ARG A 69 27.11 -23.36 -22.58
CA ARG A 69 26.05 -24.09 -23.28
C ARG A 69 25.85 -23.47 -24.66
N HIS A 70 26.29 -24.16 -25.70
CA HIS A 70 26.09 -23.73 -27.09
C HIS A 70 24.64 -24.00 -27.53
N HIS A 71 23.78 -22.99 -27.41
CA HIS A 71 22.46 -23.00 -28.04
C HIS A 71 22.57 -22.51 -29.49
N ARG A 72 21.97 -23.23 -30.45
CA ARG A 72 21.95 -22.89 -31.87
C ARG A 72 21.40 -21.47 -32.07
N VAL A 73 22.19 -20.63 -32.73
CA VAL A 73 21.98 -19.19 -32.85
C VAL A 73 20.94 -18.88 -33.91
N GLY A 74 19.68 -18.67 -33.49
CA GLY A 74 18.83 -17.70 -34.17
C GLY A 74 19.42 -16.30 -33.94
N VAL A 75 19.26 -15.39 -34.91
CA VAL A 75 19.75 -14.00 -34.88
C VAL A 75 19.67 -13.46 -33.45
N ALA A 76 20.84 -13.10 -32.88
CA ALA A 76 20.93 -12.69 -31.49
C ALA A 76 19.91 -11.58 -31.23
N ALA A 77 18.96 -11.84 -30.33
CA ALA A 77 18.00 -10.83 -29.90
C ALA A 77 18.80 -9.58 -29.49
N ARG A 78 18.44 -8.43 -30.08
CA ARG A 78 19.09 -7.16 -29.78
C ARG A 78 19.16 -7.00 -28.26
N THR A 79 20.32 -6.63 -27.75
CA THR A 79 20.49 -6.31 -26.33
C THR A 79 19.40 -5.32 -25.94
N ALA A 80 18.57 -5.70 -24.97
CA ALA A 80 17.54 -4.83 -24.44
C ALA A 80 18.17 -3.50 -24.03
N SER A 81 17.45 -2.40 -24.26
CA SER A 81 17.83 -1.08 -23.76
C SER A 81 18.09 -1.14 -22.26
N SER A 82 19.14 -0.42 -21.81
CA SER A 82 19.47 -0.32 -20.38
C SER A 82 18.23 0.12 -19.60
N PRO A 83 17.91 -0.51 -18.46
CA PRO A 83 16.77 -0.09 -17.66
C PRO A 83 16.97 1.35 -17.20
N VAL A 84 15.91 2.16 -17.28
CA VAL A 84 15.87 3.52 -16.75
C VAL A 84 16.04 3.45 -15.23
N PRO A 85 16.90 4.29 -14.61
CA PRO A 85 17.05 4.32 -13.17
C PRO A 85 15.70 4.57 -12.46
N PRO A 86 15.40 3.89 -11.35
CA PRO A 86 14.21 4.17 -10.56
C PRO A 86 14.19 5.62 -10.06
N THR A 87 13.01 6.24 -10.08
CA THR A 87 12.74 7.54 -9.48
C THR A 87 12.15 7.33 -8.09
N THR A 88 12.63 8.07 -7.10
CA THR A 88 12.06 8.07 -5.73
C THR A 88 11.25 9.34 -5.52
N GLN A 89 10.06 9.17 -4.95
CA GLN A 89 9.15 10.25 -4.60
C GLN A 89 8.76 10.16 -3.14
N THR A 90 8.81 11.29 -2.44
CA THR A 90 8.33 11.45 -1.08
C THR A 90 7.22 12.50 -1.09
N CYS A 91 6.14 12.25 -0.35
CA CYS A 91 5.03 13.20 -0.22
C CYS A 91 4.21 12.97 1.05
N ASN A 92 3.44 13.99 1.40
CA ASN A 92 2.34 13.87 2.34
C ASN A 92 1.03 13.58 1.60
N ILE A 93 0.11 12.90 2.28
CA ILE A 93 -1.16 12.48 1.68
C ILE A 93 -2.25 13.51 2.02
N ALA A 94 -2.64 14.33 1.05
CA ALA A 94 -3.82 15.19 1.18
C ALA A 94 -5.09 14.41 0.81
N VAL A 95 -6.16 14.62 1.58
CA VAL A 95 -7.43 13.88 1.48
C VAL A 95 -8.59 14.85 1.24
N GLN A 96 -9.41 14.55 0.24
CA GLN A 96 -10.58 15.35 -0.13
C GLN A 96 -11.70 14.46 -0.70
N SER A 97 -12.96 14.80 -0.43
CA SER A 97 -14.11 14.34 -1.22
C SER A 97 -14.37 15.32 -2.37
N TYR A 98 -15.47 15.11 -3.08
CA TYR A 98 -15.94 16.01 -4.14
C TYR A 98 -16.21 17.45 -3.63
N ASP A 99 -16.73 17.58 -2.42
CA ASP A 99 -17.25 18.83 -1.84
C ASP A 99 -16.54 19.28 -0.56
N GLN A 100 -15.64 18.46 -0.01
CA GLN A 100 -14.98 18.71 1.26
C GLN A 100 -13.48 18.40 1.20
N THR A 101 -12.66 19.34 1.65
CA THR A 101 -11.24 19.07 1.97
C THR A 101 -11.13 18.64 3.43
N PHE A 102 -10.56 17.46 3.67
CA PHE A 102 -10.33 16.93 5.02
C PHE A 102 -8.99 17.40 5.59
N GLY A 103 -8.03 17.75 4.72
CA GLY A 103 -6.68 18.16 5.09
C GLY A 103 -5.66 17.10 4.70
N TYR A 104 -4.70 16.83 5.58
CA TYR A 104 -3.67 15.83 5.41
C TYR A 104 -3.91 14.65 6.33
N LEU A 105 -3.59 13.44 5.86
CA LEU A 105 -3.66 12.23 6.67
C LEU A 105 -2.66 12.31 7.83
N SER A 106 -3.12 12.12 9.06
CA SER A 106 -2.24 12.07 10.23
C SER A 106 -1.33 10.84 10.17
N ALA A 107 -0.10 10.97 10.69
CA ALA A 107 0.80 9.83 10.86
C ALA A 107 0.38 8.90 12.01
N THR A 108 -0.59 9.30 12.85
CA THR A 108 -1.06 8.51 14.00
C THR A 108 -2.08 7.45 13.60
N TRP A 109 -1.97 6.25 14.18
CA TRP A 109 -3.00 5.23 14.07
C TRP A 109 -4.12 5.40 15.11
N ASN A 110 -5.30 4.87 14.80
CA ASN A 110 -6.31 4.57 15.81
C ASN A 110 -5.87 3.34 16.65
N GLY A 111 -6.75 2.88 17.56
CA GLY A 111 -6.48 1.72 18.42
C GLY A 111 -6.27 0.38 17.68
N PHE A 112 -6.56 0.32 16.38
CA PHE A 112 -6.49 -0.87 15.53
C PHE A 112 -5.29 -0.85 14.57
N GLY A 113 -4.45 0.19 14.59
CA GLY A 113 -3.33 0.33 13.64
C GLY A 113 -3.74 0.89 12.28
N GLU A 114 -4.90 1.54 12.21
CA GLU A 114 -5.49 2.07 10.97
C GLU A 114 -5.28 3.60 10.90
N TYR A 115 -5.10 4.10 9.68
CA TYR A 115 -5.08 5.53 9.37
C TYR A 115 -6.50 6.03 9.10
N GLY A 116 -6.76 7.29 9.49
CA GLY A 116 -8.04 7.96 9.20
C GLY A 116 -8.29 9.23 10.02
N GLN A 117 -7.37 9.60 10.91
CA GLN A 117 -7.31 10.96 11.46
C GLN A 117 -6.78 11.94 10.43
N PHE A 118 -7.32 13.15 10.40
CA PHE A 118 -6.85 14.22 9.54
C PHE A 118 -6.33 15.42 10.33
N GLN A 119 -5.45 16.19 9.72
CA GLN A 119 -4.93 17.44 10.26
C GLN A 119 -4.89 18.52 9.18
N ALA A 120 -5.08 19.78 9.58
CA ALA A 120 -5.18 20.89 8.63
C ALA A 120 -3.85 21.19 7.91
N GLY A 121 -2.72 21.00 8.60
CA GLY A 121 -1.38 21.34 8.07
C GLY A 121 -0.60 20.12 7.58
N GLN A 122 0.31 20.36 6.65
CA GLN A 122 1.22 19.33 6.13
C GLN A 122 2.29 18.91 7.15
N ALA A 123 2.73 19.83 8.01
CA ALA A 123 3.74 19.56 9.03
C ALA A 123 3.26 18.46 10.01
N GLY A 124 4.05 17.39 10.13
CA GLY A 124 3.73 16.24 10.98
C GLY A 124 2.71 15.25 10.40
N SER A 125 2.16 15.52 9.20
CA SER A 125 1.25 14.57 8.53
C SER A 125 2.01 13.34 8.05
N LEU A 126 1.28 12.28 7.71
CA LEU A 126 1.85 11.05 7.18
C LEU A 126 2.72 11.37 5.96
N GLU A 127 3.99 10.99 6.04
CA GLU A 127 4.95 11.10 4.94
C GLU A 127 5.20 9.71 4.37
N VAL A 128 4.97 9.57 3.06
CA VAL A 128 5.11 8.32 2.34
C VAL A 128 6.18 8.48 1.28
N THR A 129 7.10 7.52 1.22
CA THR A 129 8.12 7.41 0.18
C THR A 129 7.90 6.15 -0.63
N PHE A 130 7.97 6.27 -1.95
CA PHE A 130 7.94 5.14 -2.88
C PHE A 130 8.90 5.37 -4.05
N SER A 131 9.33 4.29 -4.68
CA SER A 131 10.16 4.33 -5.87
C SER A 131 9.47 3.61 -7.02
N TYR A 132 9.58 4.16 -8.23
CA TYR A 132 9.01 3.57 -9.44
C TYR A 132 9.95 3.75 -10.62
N THR A 133 9.86 2.86 -11.61
CA THR A 133 10.52 3.06 -12.90
C THR A 133 9.49 3.67 -13.85
N PRO A 134 9.80 4.75 -14.60
CA PRO A 134 8.83 5.37 -15.51
C PRO A 134 8.20 4.39 -16.51
N ASP A 135 8.97 3.38 -16.92
CA ASP A 135 8.55 2.34 -17.87
C ASP A 135 7.88 1.13 -17.20
N SER A 136 7.80 1.10 -15.87
CA SER A 136 7.22 0.00 -15.08
C SER A 136 6.74 0.51 -13.72
N SER A 137 5.44 0.78 -13.61
CA SER A 137 4.76 1.12 -12.36
C SER A 137 4.33 -0.11 -11.55
N SER A 138 4.66 -1.32 -11.98
CA SER A 138 4.34 -2.52 -11.22
C SER A 138 5.25 -2.64 -9.99
N GLN A 139 4.64 -2.87 -8.83
CA GLN A 139 5.28 -3.00 -7.51
C GLN A 139 5.77 -1.67 -6.92
N LEU A 140 4.88 -1.04 -6.16
CA LEU A 140 5.21 0.10 -5.33
C LEU A 140 5.21 -0.33 -3.87
N ASN A 141 6.29 0.02 -3.17
CA ASN A 141 6.33 -0.03 -1.72
C ASN A 141 6.13 1.39 -1.20
N PHE A 142 4.99 1.63 -0.56
CA PHE A 142 4.70 2.89 0.12
C PHE A 142 5.24 2.80 1.54
N VAL A 143 6.43 3.35 1.78
CA VAL A 143 7.06 3.36 3.10
C VAL A 143 6.63 4.62 3.84
N ALA A 144 5.96 4.47 4.98
CA ALA A 144 5.63 5.57 5.87
C ALA A 144 6.87 5.93 6.70
N THR A 145 7.55 7.03 6.35
CA THR A 145 8.84 7.43 6.96
C THR A 145 8.69 7.91 8.40
N ASN A 146 7.47 8.32 8.78
CA ASN A 146 7.09 8.70 10.14
C ASN A 146 6.00 7.78 10.72
N SER A 147 6.03 6.49 10.37
CA SER A 147 5.11 5.48 10.93
C SER A 147 5.21 5.38 12.47
N PRO A 148 4.09 5.16 13.20
CA PRO A 148 4.09 4.91 14.64
C PRO A 148 4.84 3.64 15.05
N SER A 149 5.03 2.69 14.13
CA SER A 149 5.69 1.41 14.43
C SER A 149 6.72 1.03 13.37
N PRO A 150 7.97 0.72 13.76
CA PRO A 150 8.97 0.21 12.84
C PRO A 150 8.67 -1.23 12.38
N THR A 151 7.77 -1.95 13.06
CA THR A 151 7.37 -3.31 12.70
C THR A 151 6.43 -3.33 11.49
N TYR A 152 5.63 -2.28 11.32
CA TYR A 152 4.74 -2.12 10.17
C TYR A 152 5.00 -0.78 9.47
N PRO A 153 6.14 -0.67 8.77
CA PRO A 153 6.61 0.60 8.20
C PRO A 153 5.93 0.93 6.87
N TYR A 154 5.11 0.03 6.32
CA TYR A 154 4.46 0.24 5.02
C TYR A 154 3.04 0.79 5.21
N PHE A 155 2.68 1.78 4.40
CA PHE A 155 1.30 2.25 4.25
C PHE A 155 0.58 1.34 3.26
N GLY A 156 -0.37 0.54 3.72
CA GLY A 156 -0.99 -0.49 2.90
C GLY A 156 -2.39 -0.90 3.36
N ALA A 157 -2.99 -1.81 2.61
CA ALA A 157 -4.33 -2.33 2.89
C ALA A 157 -4.27 -3.52 3.86
N ILE A 158 -5.19 -3.55 4.84
CA ILE A 158 -5.37 -4.61 5.84
C ILE A 158 -6.82 -5.10 5.76
N SER A 159 -7.07 -6.42 5.84
CA SER A 159 -8.42 -6.96 5.71
C SER A 159 -9.35 -6.36 6.78
N GLY A 160 -10.53 -5.91 6.35
CA GLY A 160 -11.57 -5.42 7.24
C GLY A 160 -12.10 -6.54 8.13
N PHE A 161 -12.38 -6.23 9.39
CA PHE A 161 -12.85 -7.21 10.37
C PHE A 161 -14.11 -7.97 9.94
N ALA A 162 -15.08 -7.26 9.37
CA ALA A 162 -16.35 -7.86 8.95
C ALA A 162 -16.27 -8.51 7.56
N SER A 163 -15.13 -8.39 6.85
CA SER A 163 -14.93 -9.03 5.55
C SER A 163 -14.91 -10.56 5.71
N VAL A 164 -15.72 -11.24 4.90
CA VAL A 164 -15.86 -12.71 4.94
C VAL A 164 -15.05 -13.41 3.86
N SER A 165 -14.53 -12.63 2.91
CA SER A 165 -13.63 -13.06 1.86
C SER A 165 -12.82 -11.87 1.38
N ASP A 166 -11.85 -12.14 0.51
CA ASP A 166 -11.02 -11.10 -0.08
C ASP A 166 -11.66 -10.51 -1.36
N ASP A 167 -12.90 -10.89 -1.73
CA ASP A 167 -13.57 -10.46 -2.96
C ASP A 167 -14.17 -9.04 -2.87
N PHE A 168 -13.67 -8.12 -3.70
CA PHE A 168 -14.14 -6.74 -3.85
C PHE A 168 -14.98 -6.54 -5.12
N CYS A 169 -15.62 -7.58 -5.66
CA CYS A 169 -16.58 -7.43 -6.75
C CYS A 169 -17.69 -6.42 -6.43
N PRO A 170 -18.29 -5.77 -7.45
CA PRO A 170 -19.54 -5.03 -7.27
C PRO A 170 -20.61 -5.87 -6.55
N GLY A 171 -21.27 -5.29 -5.54
CA GLY A 171 -22.23 -6.01 -4.69
C GLY A 171 -21.62 -6.75 -3.50
N SER A 172 -20.29 -6.77 -3.37
CA SER A 172 -19.59 -7.20 -2.16
C SER A 172 -19.55 -6.07 -1.14
N TYR A 173 -19.73 -6.42 0.14
CA TYR A 173 -19.48 -5.51 1.26
C TYR A 173 -18.08 -5.67 1.85
N ASN A 174 -17.25 -6.59 1.33
CA ASN A 174 -15.89 -6.75 1.82
C ASN A 174 -15.10 -5.46 1.58
N TYR A 175 -14.21 -5.20 2.52
CA TYR A 175 -13.39 -4.00 2.57
C TYR A 175 -12.01 -4.30 3.16
N ALA A 176 -11.10 -3.37 2.98
CA ALA A 176 -9.80 -3.35 3.65
C ALA A 176 -9.55 -1.97 4.22
N TYR A 177 -9.02 -1.86 5.43
CA TYR A 177 -8.57 -0.59 5.97
C TYR A 177 -7.20 -0.20 5.42
N LEU A 178 -6.92 1.10 5.41
CA LEU A 178 -5.56 1.60 5.22
C LEU A 178 -4.88 1.70 6.59
N GLY A 179 -3.76 1.01 6.75
CA GLY A 179 -3.03 0.94 8.01
C GLY A 179 -1.55 0.62 7.81
N GLY A 180 -0.87 0.36 8.91
CA GLY A 180 0.50 -0.14 8.90
C GLY A 180 0.56 -1.61 8.48
N THR A 181 1.37 -1.96 7.48
CA THR A 181 1.59 -3.35 7.05
C THR A 181 3.06 -3.73 7.05
N THR A 182 3.33 -5.03 6.90
CA THR A 182 4.63 -5.53 6.46
C THR A 182 4.70 -5.53 4.93
N SER A 183 5.90 -5.76 4.37
CA SER A 183 6.09 -5.88 2.92
C SER A 183 5.34 -7.10 2.40
N THR A 184 4.62 -6.94 1.29
CA THR A 184 4.18 -8.08 0.49
C THR A 184 5.41 -8.75 -0.15
N PRO A 185 5.43 -10.09 -0.30
CA PRO A 185 6.47 -10.77 -1.06
C PRO A 185 6.61 -10.21 -2.48
N ALA A 186 7.84 -10.14 -2.99
CA ALA A 186 8.08 -9.73 -4.37
C ALA A 186 7.38 -10.68 -5.35
N GLY A 187 6.69 -10.12 -6.34
CA GLY A 187 5.93 -10.89 -7.32
C GLY A 187 4.53 -11.31 -6.86
N SER A 188 4.08 -10.88 -5.67
CA SER A 188 2.67 -11.05 -5.28
C SER A 188 1.75 -10.45 -6.36
N PRO A 189 0.75 -11.20 -6.84
CA PRO A 189 -0.21 -10.66 -7.80
C PRO A 189 -1.05 -9.57 -7.12
N PRO A 190 -1.50 -8.54 -7.88
CA PRO A 190 -2.59 -7.69 -7.40
C PRO A 190 -3.84 -8.53 -7.15
N TRP A 191 -4.76 -8.01 -6.35
CA TRP A 191 -6.06 -8.66 -6.19
C TRP A 191 -6.78 -8.74 -7.54
N ILE A 192 -7.37 -9.89 -7.82
CA ILE A 192 -8.23 -10.14 -8.97
C ILE A 192 -9.51 -10.76 -8.41
N ASN A 193 -10.64 -10.18 -8.83
CA ASN A 193 -11.97 -10.65 -8.48
C ASN A 193 -12.22 -12.09 -8.95
N THR A 194 -13.20 -12.76 -8.36
CA THR A 194 -13.56 -14.14 -8.73
C THR A 194 -13.96 -14.27 -10.21
N ASP A 195 -14.44 -13.19 -10.83
CA ASP A 195 -14.78 -13.10 -12.25
C ASP A 195 -13.59 -12.82 -13.19
N GLY A 196 -12.38 -12.70 -12.64
CA GLY A 196 -11.15 -12.42 -13.38
C GLY A 196 -10.87 -10.94 -13.66
N THR A 197 -11.74 -10.03 -13.20
CA THR A 197 -11.53 -8.58 -13.36
C THR A 197 -10.65 -8.00 -12.26
N ALA A 198 -10.02 -6.85 -12.54
CA ALA A 198 -9.42 -6.05 -11.47
C ALA A 198 -10.54 -5.43 -10.62
N PRO A 199 -10.43 -5.42 -9.28
CA PRO A 199 -11.45 -4.80 -8.44
C PRO A 199 -11.56 -3.30 -8.76
N ALA A 200 -12.78 -2.79 -8.86
CA ALA A 200 -12.98 -1.38 -8.63
C ALA A 200 -12.61 -1.12 -7.17
N THR A 201 -11.75 -0.14 -6.91
CA THR A 201 -11.35 0.21 -5.54
C THR A 201 -11.72 1.65 -5.28
N HIS A 202 -12.72 1.83 -4.44
CA HIS A 202 -13.14 3.12 -3.89
C HIS A 202 -12.46 3.33 -2.54
N ILE A 203 -12.05 4.56 -2.24
CA ILE A 203 -11.58 4.92 -0.90
C ILE A 203 -12.71 5.67 -0.20
N VAL A 204 -13.16 5.18 0.93
CA VAL A 204 -14.21 5.82 1.74
C VAL A 204 -13.66 6.20 3.10
N TYR A 205 -14.14 7.31 3.64
CA TYR A 205 -13.85 7.71 5.01
C TYR A 205 -14.93 7.19 5.96
N ALA A 206 -14.59 6.19 6.77
CA ALA A 206 -15.42 5.69 7.86
C ALA A 206 -15.38 6.69 9.03
N ASN A 207 -16.17 7.76 8.89
CA ASN A 207 -16.29 8.91 9.81
C ASN A 207 -17.14 8.64 11.05
N ASP A 208 -17.34 7.37 11.41
CA ASP A 208 -18.01 6.94 12.63
C ASP A 208 -17.01 6.87 13.80
N SER A 209 -17.26 6.01 14.79
CA SER A 209 -16.35 5.81 15.92
C SER A 209 -14.97 5.26 15.54
N ASN A 210 -14.80 4.71 14.34
CA ASN A 210 -13.54 4.09 13.90
C ASN A 210 -12.56 5.11 13.34
N GLN A 211 -13.07 6.19 12.72
CA GLN A 211 -12.29 7.26 12.10
C GLN A 211 -11.16 6.67 11.24
N ALA A 212 -11.53 5.82 10.30
CA ALA A 212 -10.62 5.01 9.48
C ALA A 212 -10.87 5.23 7.98
N LEU A 213 -9.84 5.01 7.16
CA LEU A 213 -9.99 4.95 5.71
C LEU A 213 -10.15 3.50 5.26
N ALA A 214 -11.16 3.23 4.45
CA ALA A 214 -11.44 1.90 3.92
C ALA A 214 -11.42 1.88 2.40
N LEU A 215 -10.97 0.77 1.84
CA LEU A 215 -11.05 0.39 0.44
C LEU A 215 -12.26 -0.53 0.26
N THR A 216 -13.12 -0.25 -0.71
CA THR A 216 -14.29 -1.08 -0.99
C THR A 216 -14.54 -1.24 -2.49
N GLY A 217 -15.20 -2.33 -2.87
CA GLY A 217 -15.65 -2.62 -4.22
C GLY A 217 -16.89 -1.84 -4.67
N SER A 218 -17.71 -1.38 -3.70
CA SER A 218 -18.93 -0.62 -3.97
C SER A 218 -19.28 0.26 -2.79
N VAL A 219 -19.23 1.58 -2.97
CA VAL A 219 -19.58 2.54 -1.92
C VAL A 219 -21.02 2.34 -1.44
N THR A 220 -21.98 2.15 -2.37
CA THR A 220 -23.39 1.94 -2.02
C THR A 220 -23.60 0.67 -1.21
N THR A 221 -23.08 -0.48 -1.66
CA THR A 221 -23.22 -1.74 -0.92
C THR A 221 -22.57 -1.66 0.47
N PHE A 222 -21.41 -1.00 0.56
CA PHE A 222 -20.73 -0.78 1.82
C PHE A 222 -21.59 0.07 2.78
N GLN A 223 -22.10 1.21 2.33
CA GLN A 223 -22.97 2.09 3.12
C GLN A 223 -24.28 1.39 3.54
N ASP A 224 -24.93 0.66 2.64
CA ASP A 224 -26.17 -0.09 2.93
C ASP A 224 -25.95 -1.17 4.00
N THR A 225 -24.77 -1.80 4.00
CA THR A 225 -24.42 -2.87 4.95
C THR A 225 -24.15 -2.34 6.35
N PHE A 226 -23.45 -1.20 6.45
CA PHE A 226 -22.97 -0.65 7.72
C PHE A 226 -23.81 0.52 8.24
N GLY A 227 -24.79 1.00 7.47
CA GLY A 227 -25.83 1.94 7.91
C GLY A 227 -25.35 3.38 8.12
N ALA A 228 -24.25 3.80 7.48
CA ALA A 228 -23.69 5.14 7.61
C ALA A 228 -23.27 5.73 6.26
N ALA A 229 -23.38 7.06 6.15
CA ALA A 229 -22.95 7.79 4.97
C ALA A 229 -21.43 8.01 5.02
N TYR A 230 -20.69 7.07 4.42
CA TYR A 230 -19.23 7.15 4.31
C TYR A 230 -18.83 7.85 3.00
N PRO A 231 -18.37 9.11 3.03
CA PRO A 231 -18.02 9.83 1.82
C PRO A 231 -16.85 9.16 1.10
N GLU A 232 -16.93 9.09 -0.22
CA GLU A 232 -15.80 8.71 -1.06
C GLU A 232 -14.76 9.83 -1.08
N VAL A 233 -13.50 9.46 -0.95
CA VAL A 233 -12.36 10.38 -0.87
C VAL A 233 -11.30 10.03 -1.90
N THR A 234 -10.48 11.02 -2.23
CA THR A 234 -9.34 10.92 -3.13
C THR A 234 -8.07 11.35 -2.42
N PHE A 235 -6.95 10.74 -2.81
CA PHE A 235 -5.64 11.09 -2.30
C PHE A 235 -4.87 11.92 -3.33
N THR A 236 -4.19 12.95 -2.82
CA THR A 236 -3.20 13.71 -3.58
C THR A 236 -1.86 13.63 -2.88
N CYS A 237 -0.84 13.22 -3.62
CA CYS A 237 0.55 13.20 -3.16
C CYS A 237 1.13 14.61 -3.26
N VAL A 238 1.29 15.28 -2.11
CA VAL A 238 1.81 16.65 -2.01
C VAL A 238 3.27 16.61 -1.56
N PRO A 239 4.25 17.12 -2.35
CA PRO A 239 5.65 17.13 -1.95
C PRO A 239 5.84 17.80 -0.57
N PRO A 240 6.74 17.29 0.30
CA PRO A 240 6.99 17.89 1.60
C PRO A 240 7.38 19.37 1.44
N PRO A 241 7.08 20.24 2.43
CA PRO A 241 7.53 21.62 2.40
C PRO A 241 9.05 21.61 2.25
N SER A 242 9.58 22.29 1.23
CA SER A 242 11.02 22.49 1.14
C SER A 242 11.45 23.24 2.39
N ILE A 243 12.31 22.62 3.21
CA ILE A 243 13.00 23.36 4.27
C ILE A 243 13.79 24.44 3.54
N ALA A 244 13.31 25.67 3.59
CA ALA A 244 14.09 26.81 3.15
C ALA A 244 15.30 26.84 4.08
N VAL A 245 16.43 26.30 3.60
CA VAL A 245 17.70 26.45 4.30
C VAL A 245 17.97 27.94 4.21
N ASP A 246 17.73 28.64 5.31
CA ASP A 246 18.08 30.05 5.41
C ASP A 246 19.61 30.13 5.45
N VAL A 247 20.23 30.31 4.28
CA VAL A 247 21.68 30.47 4.14
C VAL A 247 22.13 31.87 4.61
N SER A 248 21.24 32.67 5.21
CA SER A 248 21.55 34.03 5.67
C SER A 248 22.29 34.09 7.01
N ALA A 249 22.83 32.96 7.51
CA ALA A 249 23.69 32.97 8.69
C ALA A 249 25.04 33.63 8.33
N THR A 250 25.08 34.92 8.64
CA THR A 250 26.18 35.86 8.50
C THR A 250 27.48 35.28 9.08
N VAL A 251 28.53 35.29 8.27
CA VAL A 251 29.92 35.19 8.74
C VAL A 251 30.24 36.51 9.44
N GLU A 252 30.34 36.49 10.77
CA GLU A 252 31.02 37.53 11.55
C GLU A 252 32.42 37.04 11.98
#